data_AF-A0AAD4VL02-F1
#
_entry.id   AF-A0AAD4VL02-F1
#
_cell.length_a   1.000
_cell.length_b   1.000
_cell.length_c   1.000
_cell.angle_alpha   90.00
_cell.angle_beta   90.00
_cell.angle_gamma   90.00
#
_symmetry.space_group_name_H-M   'P 1'
#
loop_
_entity.id
_entity.type
_entity.pdbx_description
1 polymer ?
#
loop_
_entity_poly.entity_id
_entity_poly.type
_entity_poly.pdbx_seq_one_letter_code
_entity_poly.pdbx_strand_id
1 'polypeptide(L)'
;MIETYSIWNLHGEQVDHASSSNAPRVDNVKPIVDPNDQVMGIIQDVFPFASTNINQEGEDDVPTPIDSAEFEQYKKLLKNVNQELYPGCESFSVLTAIVELMHGKIKYRMSNLCFDYFLGVFKRMLPTDNCLPKDHKHAQKMLHGLGLGYEKIHACKNNCMLFYKEHETLDTCPICNESRFKMTSQNRTTKIPQKVMRYLPLKPRLQRLYMSTHTATDMR
;
A
#
# COMPACT_ATOMS: atom_id res chain seq x y z
N MET A 1 6.43 -18.49 -30.99
CA MET A 1 5.35 -19.20 -30.28
C MET A 1 6.03 -20.36 -29.56
N ILE A 2 6.01 -20.39 -28.22
CA ILE A 2 6.72 -21.43 -27.45
C ILE A 2 5.83 -22.68 -27.47
N GLU A 3 6.30 -23.75 -28.12
CA GLU A 3 5.54 -24.98 -28.42
C GLU A 3 5.12 -25.81 -27.18
N THR A 4 5.37 -25.34 -25.96
CA THR A 4 5.18 -26.12 -24.73
C THR A 4 4.27 -25.48 -23.69
N TYR A 5 3.65 -24.34 -23.96
CA TYR A 5 2.69 -23.76 -23.01
C TYR A 5 1.32 -24.43 -23.18
N SER A 6 0.90 -25.16 -22.14
CA SER A 6 -0.46 -25.69 -22.04
C SER A 6 -1.39 -24.56 -21.64
N ILE A 7 -2.41 -24.30 -22.45
CA ILE A 7 -3.33 -23.18 -22.29
C ILE A 7 -4.42 -23.57 -21.28
N TRP A 8 -4.63 -22.75 -20.24
CA TRP A 8 -5.53 -23.05 -19.11
C TRP A 8 -6.93 -22.51 -19.38
N ASN A 9 -7.58 -23.10 -20.40
CA ASN A 9 -8.91 -22.72 -20.88
C ASN A 9 -10.03 -22.78 -19.80
N LEU A 10 -9.93 -23.65 -18.80
CA LEU A 10 -10.89 -23.73 -17.68
C LEU A 10 -10.78 -22.56 -16.68
N HIS A 11 -9.72 -21.74 -16.78
CA HIS A 11 -9.50 -20.55 -15.96
C HIS A 11 -9.61 -19.24 -16.76
N GLY A 12 -10.25 -19.29 -17.93
CA GLY A 12 -10.58 -18.10 -18.73
C GLY A 12 -9.47 -17.63 -19.69
N GLU A 13 -8.39 -18.39 -19.84
CA GLU A 13 -7.34 -18.08 -20.81
C GLU A 13 -7.82 -18.41 -22.23
N GLN A 14 -7.96 -17.40 -23.09
CA GLN A 14 -8.29 -17.58 -24.51
C GLN A 14 -7.06 -17.43 -25.40
N VAL A 15 -7.01 -18.20 -26.47
CA VAL A 15 -5.91 -18.17 -27.45
C VAL A 15 -6.11 -16.97 -28.37
N ASP A 16 -5.24 -15.98 -28.27
CA ASP A 16 -5.20 -14.87 -29.22
C ASP A 16 -4.77 -15.41 -30.60
N HIS A 17 -5.73 -15.68 -31.48
CA HIS A 17 -5.45 -15.77 -32.91
C HIS A 17 -5.00 -14.39 -33.37
N ALA A 18 -3.70 -14.29 -33.69
CA ALA A 18 -3.03 -13.08 -34.16
C ALA A 18 -3.79 -12.41 -35.31
N SER A 19 -4.69 -11.49 -34.94
CA SER A 19 -5.20 -10.43 -35.81
C SER A 19 -4.50 -9.16 -35.35
N SER A 20 -3.64 -8.66 -36.23
CA SER A 20 -2.87 -7.41 -36.13
C SER A 20 -3.41 -6.43 -35.08
N SER A 21 -2.81 -6.46 -33.89
CA SER A 21 -3.15 -5.54 -32.81
C SER A 21 -2.53 -4.18 -33.10
N ASN A 22 -3.30 -3.30 -33.73
CA ASN A 22 -3.17 -1.88 -33.41
C ASN A 22 -3.55 -1.75 -31.94
N ALA A 23 -2.56 -1.80 -31.06
CA ALA A 23 -2.75 -1.48 -29.65
C ALA A 23 -3.40 -0.08 -29.61
N PRO A 24 -4.63 0.07 -29.07
CA PRO A 24 -5.14 1.40 -28.84
C PRO A 24 -4.14 2.00 -27.85
N ARG A 25 -3.58 3.14 -28.22
CA ARG A 25 -2.90 4.01 -27.27
C ARG A 25 -3.81 4.04 -26.03
N VAL A 26 -3.27 3.66 -24.89
CA VAL A 26 -3.89 3.97 -23.61
C VAL A 26 -3.84 5.49 -23.54
N ASP A 27 -4.85 6.13 -24.13
CA ASP A 27 -5.13 7.51 -23.89
C ASP A 27 -5.25 7.62 -22.38
N ASN A 28 -4.42 8.50 -21.80
CA ASN A 28 -4.58 8.90 -20.41
C ASN A 28 -5.94 9.59 -20.34
N VAL A 29 -7.00 8.81 -20.15
CA VAL A 29 -8.28 9.32 -19.70
C VAL A 29 -7.95 9.93 -18.34
N LYS A 30 -7.80 11.26 -18.30
CA LYS A 30 -7.84 12.01 -17.05
C LYS A 30 -9.09 11.49 -16.34
N PRO A 31 -9.00 10.99 -15.10
CA PRO A 31 -10.19 10.66 -14.37
C PRO A 31 -11.06 11.92 -14.37
N ILE A 32 -12.29 11.80 -14.86
CA ILE A 32 -13.31 12.85 -14.75
C ILE A 32 -13.72 13.04 -13.27
N VAL A 33 -13.19 12.19 -12.38
CA VAL A 33 -13.46 12.10 -10.96
C VAL A 33 -12.44 12.92 -10.16
N ASP A 34 -12.94 13.73 -9.22
CA ASP A 34 -12.14 14.54 -8.30
C ASP A 34 -11.07 13.67 -7.58
N PRO A 35 -9.80 14.12 -7.51
CA PRO A 35 -8.74 13.38 -6.81
C PRO A 35 -9.06 13.07 -5.34
N ASN A 36 -9.80 13.93 -4.65
CA ASN A 36 -10.28 13.69 -3.28
C ASN A 36 -11.35 12.59 -3.25
N ASP A 37 -12.25 12.54 -4.22
CA ASP A 37 -13.26 11.47 -4.33
C ASP A 37 -12.60 10.10 -4.55
N GLN A 38 -11.56 10.04 -5.38
CA GLN A 38 -10.79 8.80 -5.58
C GLN A 38 -10.14 8.32 -4.28
N VAL A 39 -9.53 9.24 -3.52
CA VAL A 39 -8.89 8.91 -2.24
C VAL A 39 -9.93 8.52 -1.18
N MET A 40 -11.12 9.11 -1.21
CA MET A 40 -12.26 8.69 -0.39
C MET A 40 -12.72 7.27 -0.72
N GLY A 41 -12.80 6.92 -2.01
CA GLY A 41 -13.09 5.55 -2.45
C GLY A 41 -12.07 4.55 -1.89
N ILE A 42 -10.78 4.89 -1.91
CA ILE A 42 -9.72 4.06 -1.30
C ILE A 42 -9.97 3.85 0.20
N ILE A 43 -10.38 4.88 0.94
CA ILE A 43 -10.66 4.73 2.38
C ILE A 43 -11.88 3.82 2.61
N GLN A 44 -12.95 4.02 1.85
CA GLN A 44 -14.17 3.22 1.97
C GLN A 44 -13.87 1.73 1.68
N ASP A 45 -13.03 1.46 0.68
CA ASP A 45 -12.57 0.10 0.37
C ASP A 45 -11.72 -0.52 1.49
N VAL A 46 -10.93 0.30 2.20
CA VAL A 46 -10.12 -0.17 3.34
C VAL A 46 -10.99 -0.40 4.59
N PHE A 47 -12.06 0.39 4.78
CA PHE A 47 -12.93 0.34 5.96
C PHE A 47 -14.43 0.38 5.61
N PRO A 48 -14.99 -0.70 5.06
CA PRO A 48 -16.38 -0.69 4.57
C PRO A 48 -17.39 -0.60 5.72
N PHE A 49 -17.15 -1.36 6.80
CA PHE A 49 -18.02 -1.42 7.99
C PHE A 49 -17.94 -0.18 8.87
N ALA A 50 -16.79 0.51 8.88
CA ALA A 50 -16.64 1.76 9.64
C ALA A 50 -17.42 2.91 8.99
N SER A 51 -17.65 2.84 7.68
CA SER A 51 -18.42 3.83 6.92
C SER A 51 -19.94 3.63 7.08
N THR A 52 -20.39 2.39 7.32
CA THR A 52 -21.82 2.05 7.53
C THR A 52 -22.30 2.40 8.94
N ASN A 53 -21.47 2.20 9.97
CA ASN A 53 -21.81 2.51 11.36
C ASN A 53 -22.03 4.00 11.67
N ILE A 54 -21.65 4.92 10.78
CA ILE A 54 -21.92 6.36 10.95
C ILE A 54 -23.37 6.70 10.54
N ASN A 55 -24.02 5.83 9.75
CA ASN A 55 -25.30 6.10 9.11
C ASN A 55 -26.47 5.22 9.61
N GLN A 56 -26.28 4.35 10.60
CA GLN A 56 -27.33 3.45 11.10
C GLN A 56 -27.49 3.53 12.61
N GLU A 57 -28.42 4.38 13.06
CA GLU A 57 -29.22 4.13 14.25
C GLU A 57 -30.37 3.19 13.84
N GLY A 58 -30.14 1.87 13.81
CA GLY A 58 -31.24 0.93 13.56
C GLY A 58 -30.86 -0.48 13.11
N GLU A 59 -31.18 -1.45 13.99
CA GLU A 59 -31.49 -2.88 13.77
C GLU A 59 -30.40 -3.88 13.30
N ASP A 60 -29.99 -4.69 14.28
CA ASP A 60 -30.06 -6.17 14.29
C ASP A 60 -29.24 -7.02 13.31
N ASP A 61 -28.07 -6.53 12.89
CA ASP A 61 -26.99 -7.41 12.42
C ASP A 61 -25.79 -7.25 13.35
N VAL A 62 -25.42 -8.32 14.07
CA VAL A 62 -24.37 -8.31 15.09
C VAL A 62 -23.10 -7.71 14.49
N PRO A 63 -22.70 -6.47 14.85
CA PRO A 63 -21.49 -5.90 14.30
C PRO A 63 -20.34 -6.71 14.88
N THR A 64 -19.62 -7.44 14.03
CA THR A 64 -18.31 -7.96 14.41
C THR A 64 -17.55 -6.77 15.01
N PRO A 65 -17.11 -6.83 16.28
CA PRO A 65 -16.52 -5.66 16.91
C PRO A 65 -15.33 -5.24 16.08
N ILE A 66 -15.41 -4.07 15.43
CA ILE A 66 -14.23 -3.47 14.81
C ILE A 66 -13.23 -3.34 15.96
N ASP A 67 -12.04 -3.94 15.81
CA ASP A 67 -10.98 -3.76 16.80
C ASP A 67 -10.80 -2.26 17.02
N SER A 68 -10.81 -1.83 18.29
CA SER A 68 -10.73 -0.41 18.67
C SER A 68 -9.55 0.28 17.97
N ALA A 69 -8.47 -0.45 17.71
CA ALA A 69 -7.30 0.05 16.99
C ALA A 69 -7.53 0.28 15.48
N GLU A 70 -8.33 -0.54 14.80
CA GLU A 70 -8.68 -0.37 13.39
C GLU A 70 -9.63 0.82 13.20
N PHE A 71 -10.58 0.99 14.14
CA PHE A 71 -11.50 2.12 14.13
C PHE A 71 -10.81 3.46 14.37
N GLU A 72 -9.82 3.51 15.28
CA GLU A 72 -8.99 4.70 15.46
C GLU A 72 -8.16 5.06 14.22
N GLN A 73 -7.64 4.06 13.51
CA GLN A 73 -6.92 4.26 12.25
C GLN A 73 -7.83 4.82 11.16
N TYR A 74 -9.04 4.29 11.03
CA TYR A 74 -10.06 4.81 10.12
C TYR A 74 -10.39 6.28 10.43
N LYS A 75 -10.71 6.60 11.69
CA LYS A 75 -11.02 7.98 12.12
C LYS A 75 -9.89 8.95 11.78
N LYS A 76 -8.65 8.54 11.98
CA LYS A 76 -7.48 9.37 11.67
C LYS A 76 -7.33 9.61 10.17
N LEU A 77 -7.57 8.59 9.33
CA LEU A 77 -7.53 8.73 7.88
C LEU A 77 -8.68 9.60 7.36
N LEU A 78 -9.89 9.39 7.86
CA LEU A 78 -11.06 10.19 7.53
C LEU A 78 -10.84 11.66 7.87
N LYS A 79 -10.24 11.95 9.04
CA LYS A 79 -9.82 13.30 9.40
C LYS A 79 -8.86 13.90 8.37
N ASN A 80 -7.88 13.14 7.88
CA ASN A 80 -6.89 13.65 6.93
C ASN A 80 -7.46 13.88 5.51
N VAL A 81 -8.52 13.16 5.10
CA VAL A 81 -9.18 13.43 3.82
C VAL A 81 -10.12 14.62 3.91
N ASN A 82 -10.83 14.76 5.03
CA ASN A 82 -11.69 15.91 5.23
C ASN A 82 -10.90 17.19 5.58
N GLN A 83 -9.61 17.05 5.89
CA GLN A 83 -8.73 18.18 6.17
C GLN A 83 -8.13 18.71 4.87
N GLU A 84 -8.46 19.95 4.55
CA GLU A 84 -7.83 20.72 3.49
C GLU A 84 -6.30 20.78 3.69
N LEU A 85 -5.55 20.81 2.58
CA LEU A 85 -4.08 20.88 2.63
C LEU A 85 -3.58 22.13 3.37
N TYR A 86 -4.29 23.23 3.21
CA TYR A 86 -4.16 24.50 3.92
C TYR A 86 -5.55 25.20 3.83
N PRO A 87 -5.87 26.16 4.71
CA PRO A 87 -7.19 26.80 4.71
C PRO A 87 -7.55 27.45 3.37
N GLY A 88 -8.72 27.10 2.83
CA GLY A 88 -9.22 27.54 1.53
C GLY A 88 -8.71 26.71 0.35
N CYS A 89 -8.10 25.54 0.59
CA CYS A 89 -7.66 24.64 -0.47
C CYS A 89 -8.78 23.69 -0.90
N GLU A 90 -9.54 24.09 -1.92
CA GLU A 90 -10.64 23.26 -2.45
C GLU A 90 -10.15 22.08 -3.31
N SER A 91 -8.96 22.18 -3.89
CA SER A 91 -8.46 21.20 -4.86
C SER A 91 -7.76 19.99 -4.22
N PHE A 92 -7.21 20.13 -3.01
CA PHE A 92 -6.44 19.07 -2.36
C PHE A 92 -6.74 18.97 -0.87
N SER A 93 -7.13 17.77 -0.43
CA SER A 93 -6.96 17.35 0.96
C SER A 93 -5.50 17.01 1.28
N VAL A 94 -5.19 16.93 2.58
CA VAL A 94 -3.86 16.47 3.05
C VAL A 94 -3.56 15.07 2.53
N LEU A 95 -4.53 14.14 2.60
CA LEU A 95 -4.27 12.76 2.17
C LEU A 95 -4.07 12.68 0.65
N THR A 96 -4.85 13.41 -0.14
CA THR A 96 -4.73 13.46 -1.61
C THR A 96 -3.36 13.96 -2.02
N ALA A 97 -2.89 15.07 -1.42
CA ALA A 97 -1.55 15.59 -1.69
C ALA A 97 -0.45 14.56 -1.37
N ILE A 98 -0.58 13.83 -0.25
CA ILE A 98 0.39 12.79 0.13
C ILE A 98 0.37 11.61 -0.85
N VAL A 99 -0.80 11.15 -1.27
CA VAL A 99 -0.96 10.05 -2.23
C VAL A 99 -0.32 10.41 -3.57
N GLU A 100 -0.60 11.60 -4.10
CA GLU A 100 -0.03 12.10 -5.36
C GLU A 100 1.50 12.24 -5.30
N LEU A 101 2.02 12.84 -4.22
CA LEU A 101 3.46 12.98 -4.02
C LEU A 101 4.16 11.62 -3.92
N MET A 102 3.56 10.67 -3.19
CA MET A 102 4.10 9.32 -3.06
C MET A 102 4.02 8.55 -4.37
N HIS A 103 2.96 8.74 -5.15
CA HIS A 103 2.84 8.19 -6.50
C HIS A 103 3.96 8.71 -7.40
N GLY A 104 4.19 10.03 -7.43
CA GLY A 104 5.29 10.65 -8.15
C GLY A 104 6.67 10.10 -7.73
N LYS A 105 6.90 9.98 -6.42
CA LYS A 105 8.13 9.38 -5.87
C LYS A 105 8.39 7.98 -6.44
N ILE A 106 7.37 7.12 -6.44
CA ILE A 106 7.48 5.74 -6.91
C ILE A 106 7.67 5.70 -8.43
N LYS A 107 6.82 6.44 -9.17
CA LYS A 107 6.83 6.52 -10.64
C LYS A 107 8.19 6.96 -11.18
N TYR A 108 8.80 7.96 -10.55
CA TYR A 108 10.09 8.52 -10.97
C TYR A 108 11.28 8.00 -10.16
N ARG A 109 11.07 6.96 -9.34
CA ARG A 109 12.13 6.28 -8.55
C ARG A 109 12.97 7.24 -7.70
N MET A 110 12.34 8.28 -7.15
CA MET A 110 13.05 9.26 -6.33
C MET A 110 13.56 8.60 -5.04
N SER A 111 14.81 8.89 -4.66
CA SER A 111 15.34 8.47 -3.36
C SER A 111 14.59 9.15 -2.21
N ASN A 112 14.71 8.64 -0.98
CA ASN A 112 14.09 9.30 0.19
C ASN A 112 14.68 10.69 0.41
N LEU A 113 16.00 10.83 0.28
CA LEU A 113 16.68 12.12 0.39
C LEU A 113 16.16 13.15 -0.63
N CYS A 114 15.99 12.73 -1.90
CA CYS A 114 15.46 13.59 -2.95
C CYS A 114 14.01 13.99 -2.65
N PHE A 115 13.18 13.04 -2.24
CA PHE A 115 11.79 13.30 -1.86
C PHE A 115 11.69 14.28 -0.68
N ASP A 116 12.48 14.07 0.37
CA ASP A 116 12.49 14.93 1.57
C ASP A 116 12.91 16.36 1.21
N TYR A 117 13.88 16.51 0.30
CA TYR A 117 14.29 17.83 -0.21
C TYR A 117 13.13 18.56 -0.90
N PHE A 118 12.49 17.91 -1.89
CA PHE A 118 11.39 18.54 -2.63
C PHE A 118 10.16 18.78 -1.76
N LEU A 119 9.85 17.86 -0.85
CA LEU A 119 8.76 18.05 0.11
C LEU A 119 9.01 19.28 1.00
N GLY A 120 10.26 19.48 1.44
CA GLY A 120 10.66 20.67 2.17
C GLY A 120 10.57 21.95 1.34
N VAL A 121 10.84 21.90 0.03
CA VAL A 121 10.64 23.03 -0.89
C VAL A 121 9.15 23.34 -1.04
N PHE A 122 8.31 22.35 -1.35
CA PHE A 122 6.87 22.55 -1.48
C PHE A 122 6.25 23.13 -0.20
N LYS A 123 6.67 22.62 0.96
CA LYS A 123 6.19 23.12 2.26
C LYS A 123 6.51 24.60 2.51
N ARG A 124 7.61 25.13 1.95
CA ARG A 124 7.96 26.57 2.01
C ARG A 124 7.24 27.41 0.96
N MET A 125 6.80 26.81 -0.14
CA MET A 125 6.06 27.50 -1.20
C MET A 125 4.57 27.65 -0.85
N LEU A 126 4.03 26.77 -0.01
CA LEU A 126 2.65 26.82 0.48
C LEU A 126 2.48 27.79 1.66
N PRO A 127 1.23 28.19 1.98
CA PRO A 127 0.91 28.99 3.16
C PRO A 127 1.46 28.39 4.47
N THR A 128 1.73 29.24 5.47
CA THR A 128 2.42 28.83 6.71
C THR A 128 1.69 27.78 7.54
N ASP A 129 0.37 27.71 7.39
CA ASP A 129 -0.56 26.80 8.07
C ASP A 129 -0.82 25.50 7.27
N ASN A 130 -0.01 25.20 6.25
CA ASN A 130 -0.14 23.96 5.50
C ASN A 130 0.16 22.71 6.33
N CYS A 131 -0.56 21.65 6.00
CA CYS A 131 -0.56 20.38 6.71
C CYS A 131 0.28 19.30 5.98
N LEU A 132 1.19 19.69 5.08
CA LEU A 132 2.11 18.74 4.46
C LEU A 132 3.01 18.06 5.49
N PRO A 133 3.32 16.77 5.32
CA PRO A 133 4.27 16.07 6.17
C PRO A 133 5.67 16.67 6.07
N LYS A 134 6.48 16.44 7.11
CA LYS A 134 7.84 16.97 7.21
C LYS A 134 8.84 16.23 6.31
N ASP A 135 8.64 14.92 6.15
CA ASP A 135 9.53 14.00 5.43
C ASP A 135 8.74 12.78 4.93
N HIS A 136 9.43 11.91 4.19
CA HIS A 136 8.93 10.64 3.67
C HIS A 136 8.40 9.73 4.78
N LYS A 137 9.05 9.71 5.95
CA LYS A 137 8.65 8.85 7.07
C LYS A 137 7.29 9.29 7.63
N HIS A 138 7.06 10.59 7.79
CA HIS A 138 5.78 11.13 8.23
C HIS A 138 4.69 10.92 7.18
N ALA A 139 5.00 11.14 5.89
CA ALA A 139 4.09 10.83 4.79
C ALA A 139 3.68 9.34 4.81
N GLN A 140 4.65 8.44 4.94
CA GLN A 140 4.41 7.00 5.03
C GLN A 140 3.61 6.63 6.29
N LYS A 141 3.84 7.30 7.42
CA LYS A 141 3.07 7.08 8.66
C LYS A 141 1.60 7.47 8.49
N MET A 142 1.30 8.50 7.69
CA MET A 142 -0.08 8.89 7.40
C MET A 142 -0.77 7.87 6.49
N LEU A 143 -0.04 7.30 5.52
CA LEU A 143 -0.56 6.25 4.64
C LEU A 143 -0.62 4.85 5.28
N HIS A 144 0.02 4.65 6.44
CA HIS A 144 0.10 3.34 7.08
C HIS A 144 -1.28 2.73 7.36
N GLY A 145 -2.26 3.56 7.72
CA GLY A 145 -3.64 3.12 7.99
C GLY A 145 -4.36 2.55 6.76
N LEU A 146 -3.87 2.78 5.54
CA LEU A 146 -4.48 2.27 4.30
C LEU A 146 -4.15 0.78 4.06
N GLY A 147 -3.44 0.13 4.98
CA GLY A 147 -3.03 -1.26 4.86
C GLY A 147 -2.10 -1.52 3.66
N LEU A 148 -1.39 -0.49 3.19
CA LEU A 148 -0.33 -0.60 2.18
C LEU A 148 0.98 -1.19 2.76
N GLY A 149 0.90 -1.73 3.98
CA GLY A 149 1.99 -2.37 4.68
C GLY A 149 2.40 -3.72 4.09
N TYR A 150 3.55 -4.16 4.53
CA TYR A 150 4.09 -5.50 4.29
C TYR A 150 4.83 -5.95 5.54
N GLU A 151 4.83 -7.25 5.78
CA GLU A 151 5.62 -7.89 6.81
C GLU A 151 7.04 -8.15 6.27
N LYS A 152 8.05 -7.90 7.09
CA LYS A 152 9.45 -8.18 6.74
C LYS A 152 9.84 -9.53 7.32
N ILE A 153 10.03 -10.50 6.47
CA ILE A 153 10.50 -11.84 6.85
C ILE A 153 11.96 -11.98 6.43
N HIS A 154 12.84 -12.37 7.35
CA HIS A 154 14.24 -12.58 6.99
C HIS A 154 14.38 -13.85 6.16
N ALA A 155 15.23 -13.83 5.15
CA ALA A 155 15.48 -14.96 4.28
C ALA A 155 16.96 -15.36 4.34
N CYS A 156 17.23 -16.64 4.16
CA CYS A 156 18.60 -17.10 3.89
C CYS A 156 19.14 -16.41 2.63
N LYS A 157 20.41 -16.01 2.64
CA LYS A 157 21.08 -15.42 1.47
C LYS A 157 21.02 -16.31 0.23
N ASN A 158 21.10 -17.62 0.44
CA ASN A 158 21.01 -18.65 -0.61
C ASN A 158 19.57 -19.13 -0.88
N ASN A 159 18.55 -18.44 -0.36
CA ASN A 159 17.12 -18.77 -0.50
C ASN A 159 16.70 -20.16 -0.01
N CYS A 160 17.50 -20.83 0.82
CA CYS A 160 17.18 -22.18 1.30
C CYS A 160 15.90 -22.20 2.15
N MET A 161 15.63 -21.13 2.90
CA MET A 161 14.49 -21.01 3.79
C MET A 161 14.24 -19.56 4.22
N LEU A 162 13.09 -19.36 4.88
CA LEU A 162 12.74 -18.15 5.60
C LEU A 162 12.94 -18.36 7.11
N PHE A 163 13.45 -17.33 7.79
CA PHE A 163 13.49 -17.28 9.25
C PHE A 163 12.13 -16.82 9.77
N TYR A 164 11.17 -17.73 9.78
CA TYR A 164 9.77 -17.49 10.09
C TYR A 164 9.21 -18.60 10.99
N LYS A 165 8.25 -18.26 11.86
CA LYS A 165 7.63 -19.18 12.85
C LYS A 165 8.70 -19.94 13.65
N GLU A 166 8.75 -21.26 13.52
CA GLU A 166 9.67 -22.16 14.22
C GLU A 166 11.16 -21.86 13.97
N HIS A 167 11.47 -21.14 12.89
CA HIS A 167 12.82 -20.74 12.52
C HIS A 167 13.12 -19.26 12.78
N GLU A 168 12.23 -18.53 13.43
CA GLU A 168 12.38 -17.09 13.68
C GLU A 168 13.53 -16.77 14.63
N THR A 169 13.85 -17.65 15.58
CA THR A 169 14.92 -17.47 16.56
C THR A 169 16.29 -17.93 16.06
N LEU A 170 16.34 -18.56 14.88
CA LEU A 170 17.60 -19.02 14.30
C LEU A 170 18.42 -17.84 13.76
N ASP A 171 19.71 -17.83 14.09
CA ASP A 171 20.68 -16.87 13.57
C ASP A 171 21.47 -17.45 12.38
N THR A 172 21.34 -18.74 12.11
CA THR A 172 22.05 -19.48 11.06
C THR A 172 21.09 -20.40 10.31
N CYS A 173 21.28 -20.52 9.00
CA CYS A 173 20.49 -21.42 8.18
C CYS A 173 20.88 -22.89 8.44
N PRO A 174 19.99 -23.79 8.91
CA PRO A 174 20.28 -25.21 9.11
C PRO A 174 20.62 -25.97 7.81
N ILE A 175 20.29 -25.44 6.63
CA ILE A 175 20.50 -26.12 5.34
C ILE A 175 21.88 -25.83 4.78
N CYS A 176 22.34 -24.57 4.86
CA CYS A 176 23.59 -24.13 4.21
C CYS A 176 24.60 -23.49 5.17
N ASN A 177 24.30 -23.46 6.47
CA ASN A 177 25.12 -22.87 7.54
C ASN A 177 25.46 -21.38 7.38
N GLU A 178 24.81 -20.67 6.44
CA GLU A 178 25.01 -19.25 6.25
C GLU A 178 24.32 -18.43 7.35
N SER A 179 24.96 -17.35 7.80
CA SER A 179 24.41 -16.44 8.80
C SER A 179 23.19 -15.66 8.28
N ARG A 180 22.19 -15.49 9.15
CA ARG A 180 21.03 -14.62 8.92
C ARG A 180 21.42 -13.15 8.79
N PHE A 181 22.50 -12.73 9.46
CA PHE A 181 22.90 -11.33 9.57
C PHE A 181 24.20 -11.03 8.82
N LYS A 182 24.35 -9.78 8.38
CA LYS A 182 25.58 -9.27 7.76
C LYS A 182 26.65 -9.10 8.84
N MET A 183 27.89 -9.44 8.53
CA MET A 183 29.03 -9.10 9.38
C MET A 183 29.41 -7.64 9.12
N THR A 184 29.06 -6.74 10.05
CA THR A 184 29.49 -5.34 9.99
C THR A 184 30.80 -5.15 10.77
N SER A 185 31.75 -4.44 10.17
CA SER A 185 33.07 -4.15 10.75
C SER A 185 33.04 -3.09 11.85
N GLN A 186 31.93 -2.36 11.99
CA GLN A 186 31.77 -1.24 12.90
C GLN A 186 30.53 -1.46 13.77
N ASN A 187 30.77 -1.60 15.08
CA ASN A 187 29.79 -1.79 16.16
C ASN A 187 28.93 -3.06 16.05
N ARG A 188 29.31 -4.09 16.85
CA ARG A 188 28.69 -5.43 16.97
C ARG A 188 27.24 -5.46 17.50
N THR A 189 26.56 -4.32 17.62
CA THR A 189 25.25 -4.23 18.27
C THR A 189 24.08 -4.26 17.29
N THR A 190 24.25 -3.87 16.02
CA THR A 190 23.15 -3.83 15.05
C THR A 190 23.12 -5.09 14.18
N LYS A 191 22.20 -6.01 14.49
CA LYS A 191 21.92 -7.20 13.67
C LYS A 191 21.16 -6.80 12.39
N ILE A 192 21.87 -6.65 11.28
CA ILE A 192 21.28 -6.31 9.97
C ILE A 192 21.08 -7.60 9.16
N PRO A 193 19.84 -7.96 8.75
CA PRO A 193 19.62 -9.18 7.98
C PRO A 193 20.32 -9.15 6.62
N GLN A 194 20.82 -10.31 6.16
CA GLN A 194 21.43 -10.43 4.85
C GLN A 194 20.41 -10.26 3.72
N LYS A 195 19.22 -10.84 3.90
CA LYS A 195 18.12 -10.78 2.93
C LYS A 195 16.77 -10.68 3.64
N VAL A 196 15.87 -9.90 3.06
CA VAL A 196 14.51 -9.68 3.58
C VAL A 196 13.50 -9.90 2.46
N MET A 197 12.56 -10.82 2.69
CA MET A 197 11.35 -10.98 1.90
C MET A 197 10.27 -10.04 2.45
N ARG A 198 9.50 -9.44 1.55
CA ARG A 198 8.33 -8.62 1.92
C ARG A 198 7.08 -9.49 1.71
N TYR A 199 6.45 -9.91 2.79
CA TYR A 199 5.20 -10.65 2.75
C TYR A 199 4.03 -9.68 2.78
N LEU A 200 3.09 -9.88 1.86
CA LEU A 200 1.88 -9.10 1.72
C LEU A 200 0.74 -10.00 2.24
N PRO A 201 0.19 -9.76 3.45
CA PRO A 201 -0.81 -10.64 4.04
C PRO A 201 -2.01 -10.84 3.11
N LEU A 202 -2.30 -12.10 2.80
CA LEU A 202 -3.31 -12.44 1.80
C LEU A 202 -4.72 -12.16 2.28
N LYS A 203 -5.06 -12.58 3.51
CA LYS A 203 -6.41 -12.43 4.08
C LYS A 203 -6.95 -10.99 4.00
N PRO A 204 -6.26 -9.96 4.53
CA PRO A 204 -6.79 -8.59 4.47
C PRO A 204 -6.84 -8.03 3.04
N ARG A 205 -5.97 -8.53 2.14
CA ARG A 205 -6.00 -8.13 0.72
C ARG A 205 -7.18 -8.74 -0.02
N LEU A 206 -7.43 -10.02 0.18
CA LEU A 206 -8.58 -10.71 -0.41
C LEU A 206 -9.88 -10.11 0.10
N GLN A 207 -10.00 -9.91 1.43
CA GLN A 207 -11.16 -9.21 2.00
C GLN A 207 -11.41 -7.87 1.29
N ARG A 208 -10.36 -7.06 1.09
CA ARG A 208 -10.46 -5.79 0.36
C ARG A 208 -10.95 -5.94 -1.08
N LEU A 209 -10.44 -6.95 -1.82
CA LEU A 209 -10.88 -7.21 -3.19
C LEU A 209 -12.36 -7.59 -3.26
N TYR A 210 -12.87 -8.36 -2.31
CA TYR A 210 -14.29 -8.71 -2.25
C TYR A 210 -15.17 -7.56 -1.73
N MET A 211 -14.60 -6.60 -0.98
CA MET A 211 -15.32 -5.48 -0.40
C MET A 211 -15.41 -4.25 -1.31
N SER A 212 -14.41 -4.05 -2.16
CA SER A 212 -14.35 -2.89 -3.06
C SER A 212 -15.35 -3.03 -4.19
N THR A 213 -16.22 -2.03 -4.35
CA THR A 213 -17.27 -2.04 -5.39
C THR A 213 -16.71 -2.16 -6.81
N HIS A 214 -15.48 -1.69 -7.03
CA HIS A 214 -14.80 -1.73 -8.32
C HIS A 214 -14.20 -3.10 -8.65
N THR A 215 -13.80 -3.87 -7.65
CA THR A 215 -13.10 -5.17 -7.87
C THR A 215 -13.98 -6.36 -7.54
N ALA A 216 -15.02 -6.19 -6.73
CA ALA A 216 -15.91 -7.26 -6.31
C ALA A 216 -16.63 -7.96 -7.48
N THR A 217 -16.86 -7.27 -8.60
CA THR A 217 -17.45 -7.87 -9.80
C THR A 217 -16.55 -8.91 -10.44
N ASP A 218 -15.24 -8.67 -10.45
CA ASP A 218 -14.23 -9.55 -11.06
C ASP A 218 -13.86 -10.73 -10.15
N MET A 219 -14.33 -10.70 -8.89
CA MET A 219 -14.09 -11.73 -7.88
C MET A 219 -15.24 -12.76 -7.79
N ARG A 220 -16.29 -12.65 -8.62
CA ARG A 220 -17.42 -13.58 -8.69
C ARG A 220 -17.15 -14.73 -9.67
#